data_AF-A0A2K3JF53-F1
#
_entry.id   AF-A0A2K3JF53-F1
#
_cell.length_a   1.000
_cell.length_b   1.000
_cell.length_c   1.000
_cell.angle_alpha   90.00
_cell.angle_beta   90.00
_cell.angle_gamma   90.00
#
_symmetry.space_group_name_H-M   'P 1'
#
loop_
_entity.id
_entity.type
_entity.pdbx_description
1 polymer ?
#
loop_
_entity_poly.entity_id
_entity_poly.type
_entity_poly.pdbx_seq_one_letter_code
_entity_poly.pdbx_strand_id
1 'polypeptide(L)'
;MNDTSFRKKLNPKTKAIVTIIGLIIIGIILGYGISVFSLQIILTELNKLPIQIPTVRIERSEMYYTGALICLAVEIMLLIGLLYMYYDSYRKTKSRFLIGMNVFIIALFIRAILSILSLHDIATDYIRVTPYLSRTFLTPGFTELNFIVYVFEIIALCILMYLSME
;
A
#
# COMPACT_ATOMS: atom_id res chain seq x y z
N MET A 1 44.96 10.01 -18.83
CA MET A 1 43.83 9.67 -19.73
C MET A 1 43.40 8.25 -19.44
N ASN A 2 42.19 8.07 -18.91
CA ASN A 2 41.32 6.91 -19.20
C ASN A 2 39.93 7.23 -18.64
N ASP A 3 39.13 7.84 -19.51
CA ASP A 3 37.68 7.97 -19.41
C ASP A 3 37.06 6.57 -19.41
N THR A 4 36.66 6.06 -18.25
CA THR A 4 35.72 4.93 -18.19
C THR A 4 34.31 5.45 -17.96
N SER A 5 33.78 6.09 -19.00
CA SER A 5 32.36 6.42 -19.14
C SER A 5 31.57 5.15 -19.48
N PHE A 6 31.20 4.38 -18.46
CA PHE A 6 30.24 3.27 -18.57
C PHE A 6 28.90 3.57 -17.88
N ARG A 7 28.51 4.85 -17.80
CA ARG A 7 27.10 5.18 -17.56
C ARG A 7 26.33 4.99 -18.86
N LYS A 8 26.00 3.72 -19.18
CA LYS A 8 24.93 3.41 -20.13
C LYS A 8 23.67 4.08 -19.58
N LYS A 9 23.31 5.24 -20.15
CA LYS A 9 22.14 6.01 -19.76
C LYS A 9 20.92 5.15 -20.11
N LEU A 10 20.32 4.52 -19.10
CA LEU A 10 19.14 3.68 -19.30
C LEU A 10 18.06 4.50 -20.02
N ASN A 11 17.37 3.85 -20.96
CA ASN A 11 16.21 4.45 -21.61
C ASN A 11 15.21 4.87 -20.52
N PRO A 12 14.66 6.11 -20.54
CA PRO A 12 13.70 6.58 -19.55
C PRO A 12 12.57 5.58 -19.28
N LYS A 13 12.07 4.89 -20.33
CA LYS A 13 11.04 3.85 -20.20
C LYS A 13 11.50 2.67 -19.34
N THR A 14 12.72 2.18 -19.58
CA THR A 14 13.33 1.09 -18.80
C THR A 14 13.59 1.53 -17.36
N LYS A 15 14.04 2.77 -17.14
CA LYS A 15 14.25 3.33 -15.81
C LYS A 15 12.94 3.40 -15.01
N ALA A 16 11.84 3.80 -15.66
CA ALA A 16 10.52 3.85 -15.03
C ALA A 16 10.05 2.47 -14.59
N ILE A 17 10.11 1.49 -15.49
CA ILE A 17 9.71 0.10 -15.19
C ILE A 17 10.53 -0.48 -14.03
N VAL A 18 11.86 -0.30 -14.05
CA VAL A 18 12.74 -0.79 -12.98
C VAL A 18 12.41 -0.12 -11.64
N THR A 19 12.09 1.18 -11.65
CA THR A 19 11.72 1.92 -10.43
C THR A 19 10.39 1.41 -9.87
N ILE A 20 9.38 1.23 -10.72
CA ILE A 20 8.06 0.71 -10.32
C ILE A 20 8.20 -0.69 -9.72
N ILE A 21 8.88 -1.61 -10.43
CA ILE A 21 9.08 -2.98 -9.95
C ILE A 21 9.85 -2.98 -8.62
N GLY A 22 10.90 -2.15 -8.51
CA GLY A 22 11.66 -2.00 -7.28
C GLY A 22 10.80 -1.55 -6.10
N LEU A 23 9.95 -0.53 -6.28
CA LEU A 23 9.05 -0.03 -5.24
C LEU A 23 7.99 -1.07 -4.85
N ILE A 24 7.44 -1.81 -5.81
CA ILE A 24 6.49 -2.90 -5.55
C ILE A 24 7.15 -3.98 -4.68
N ILE A 25 8.36 -4.44 -5.04
CA ILE A 25 9.07 -5.47 -4.28
C ILE A 25 9.31 -5.01 -2.84
N ILE A 26 9.78 -3.76 -2.65
CA ILE A 26 10.02 -3.22 -1.31
C ILE A 26 8.70 -3.12 -0.53
N GLY A 27 7.62 -2.66 -1.16
CA GLY A 27 6.30 -2.59 -0.56
C GLY A 27 5.77 -3.96 -0.11
N ILE A 28 5.95 -5.01 -0.92
CA ILE A 28 5.57 -6.38 -0.58
C ILE A 28 6.36 -6.87 0.65
N ILE A 29 7.67 -6.68 0.67
CA ILE A 29 8.53 -7.12 1.77
C ILE A 29 8.12 -6.43 3.08
N LEU A 30 7.94 -5.10 3.04
CA LEU A 30 7.53 -4.32 4.20
C LEU A 30 6.12 -4.70 4.68
N GLY A 31 5.16 -4.79 3.76
CA GLY A 31 3.77 -5.14 4.08
C GLY A 31 3.64 -6.53 4.69
N TYR A 32 4.36 -7.51 4.15
CA TYR A 32 4.41 -8.86 4.73
C TYR A 32 5.06 -8.85 6.12
N GLY A 33 6.20 -8.17 6.28
CA GLY A 33 6.89 -8.09 7.57
C GLY A 33 6.03 -7.44 8.66
N ILE A 34 5.36 -6.33 8.34
CA ILE A 34 4.43 -5.66 9.25
C ILE A 34 3.25 -6.57 9.58
N SER A 35 2.67 -7.27 8.59
CA SER A 35 1.56 -8.20 8.82
C SER A 35 1.91 -9.29 9.82
N VAL A 36 3.05 -9.96 9.64
CA VAL A 36 3.49 -11.03 10.54
C VAL A 36 3.62 -10.52 11.98
N PHE A 37 4.23 -9.36 12.16
CA PHE A 37 4.41 -8.77 13.49
C PHE A 37 3.07 -8.35 14.13
N SER A 38 2.21 -7.67 13.36
CA SER A 38 0.90 -7.22 13.84
C SER A 38 -0.05 -8.40 14.16
N LEU A 39 -0.05 -9.46 13.35
CA LEU A 39 -0.86 -10.65 13.59
C LEU A 39 -0.47 -11.37 14.88
N GLN A 40 0.83 -11.47 15.19
CA GLN A 40 1.28 -12.06 16.46
C GLN A 40 0.71 -11.31 17.67
N ILE A 41 0.68 -9.98 17.62
CA ILE A 41 0.09 -9.15 18.68
C ILE A 41 -1.42 -9.40 18.77
N ILE A 42 -2.13 -9.37 17.64
CA ILE A 42 -3.59 -9.57 17.58
C ILE A 42 -3.97 -10.94 18.16
N LEU A 43 -3.31 -12.02 17.72
CA LEU A 43 -3.57 -13.39 18.19
C LEU A 43 -3.28 -13.55 19.68
N THR A 44 -2.21 -12.91 20.19
CA THR A 44 -1.87 -12.95 21.61
C THR A 44 -2.96 -12.27 22.46
N GLU A 45 -3.50 -11.14 22.02
CA GLU A 45 -4.61 -10.46 22.71
C GLU A 45 -5.93 -11.22 22.61
N LEU A 46 -6.16 -11.94 21.51
CA LEU A 46 -7.35 -12.78 21.34
C LEU A 46 -7.33 -14.02 22.23
N ASN A 47 -6.17 -14.67 22.38
CA ASN A 47 -6.02 -15.86 23.23
C ASN A 47 -6.21 -15.58 24.73
N LYS A 48 -6.12 -14.31 25.15
CA LYS A 48 -6.44 -13.88 26.53
C LYS A 48 -7.94 -13.80 26.80
N LEU A 49 -8.78 -13.80 25.76
CA LEU A 49 -10.23 -13.75 25.90
C LEU A 49 -10.80 -15.15 26.17
N PRO A 50 -11.84 -15.30 27.00
CA PRO A 50 -12.45 -16.59 27.32
C PRO A 50 -13.33 -17.16 26.18
N ILE A 51 -13.11 -16.73 24.92
CA ILE A 51 -13.97 -17.03 23.78
C ILE A 51 -13.22 -18.01 22.85
N GLN A 52 -13.84 -19.16 22.56
CA GLN A 52 -13.34 -20.06 21.52
C GLN A 52 -13.73 -19.53 20.14
N ILE A 53 -12.73 -19.16 19.34
CA ILE A 53 -12.91 -18.69 17.98
C ILE A 53 -12.60 -19.85 17.02
N PRO A 54 -13.46 -20.12 16.01
CA PRO A 54 -13.19 -21.16 15.03
C PRO A 54 -11.88 -20.91 14.28
N THR A 55 -11.02 -21.93 14.16
CA THR A 55 -9.71 -21.84 13.49
C THR A 55 -9.82 -21.40 12.03
N VAL A 56 -10.83 -21.91 11.31
CA VAL A 56 -11.10 -21.53 9.91
C VAL A 56 -11.39 -20.04 9.76
N ARG A 57 -11.97 -19.38 10.77
CA ARG A 57 -12.23 -17.93 10.75
C ARG A 57 -10.93 -17.15 10.92
N ILE A 58 -10.05 -17.63 11.80
CA ILE A 58 -8.74 -17.02 12.06
C ILE A 58 -7.87 -17.10 10.80
N GLU A 59 -7.72 -18.28 10.21
CA GLU A 59 -6.91 -18.50 9.00
C GLU A 59 -7.39 -17.62 7.83
N ARG A 60 -8.71 -17.52 7.62
CA ARG A 60 -9.26 -16.66 6.58
C ARG A 60 -8.94 -15.19 6.86
N SER A 61 -9.18 -14.70 8.07
CA SER A 61 -8.89 -13.32 8.46
C SER A 61 -7.42 -12.96 8.33
N GLU A 62 -6.50 -13.88 8.66
CA GLU A 62 -5.05 -13.70 8.51
C GLU A 62 -4.63 -13.50 7.05
N MET A 63 -5.16 -14.33 6.13
CA MET A 63 -4.86 -14.22 4.71
C MET A 63 -5.30 -12.86 4.14
N TYR A 64 -6.52 -12.42 4.45
CA TYR A 64 -7.02 -11.13 3.97
C TYR A 64 -6.28 -9.96 4.61
N TYR A 65 -6.02 -10.01 5.92
CA TYR A 65 -5.27 -8.97 6.61
C TYR A 65 -3.89 -8.79 5.99
N THR A 66 -3.18 -9.90 5.75
CA THR A 66 -1.87 -9.89 5.12
C THR A 66 -1.92 -9.33 3.70
N GLY A 67 -2.89 -9.78 2.89
CA GLY A 67 -3.06 -9.27 1.52
C GLY A 67 -3.35 -7.77 1.48
N ALA A 68 -4.26 -7.29 2.32
CA ALA A 68 -4.61 -5.87 2.40
C ALA A 68 -3.43 -5.01 2.86
N LEU A 69 -2.67 -5.47 3.87
CA LEU A 69 -1.45 -4.78 4.32
C LEU A 69 -0.39 -4.71 3.23
N ILE A 70 -0.18 -5.79 2.48
CA ILE A 70 0.74 -5.81 1.34
C ILE A 70 0.32 -4.79 0.29
N CYS A 71 -0.97 -4.77 -0.09
CA CYS A 71 -1.49 -3.81 -1.05
C CYS A 71 -1.30 -2.36 -0.59
N LEU A 72 -1.68 -2.04 0.65
CA LEU A 72 -1.51 -0.69 1.22
C LEU A 72 -0.03 -0.30 1.30
N ALA A 73 0.86 -1.23 1.69
CA ALA A 73 2.29 -0.97 1.75
C ALA A 73 2.87 -0.68 0.35
N VAL A 74 2.46 -1.42 -0.68
CA VAL A 74 2.83 -1.16 -2.07
C VAL A 74 2.32 0.21 -2.52
N GLU A 75 1.07 0.55 -2.22
CA GLU A 75 0.48 1.85 -2.55
C GLU A 75 1.29 3.00 -1.93
N ILE A 76 1.61 2.90 -0.64
CA ILE A 76 2.44 3.88 0.09
C ILE A 76 3.80 4.03 -0.56
N MET A 77 4.47 2.93 -0.93
CA MET A 77 5.79 3.00 -1.57
C MET A 77 5.74 3.66 -2.95
N LEU A 78 4.69 3.38 -3.74
CA LEU A 78 4.47 4.06 -5.02
C LEU A 78 4.18 5.54 -4.84
N LEU A 79 3.39 5.92 -3.84
CA LEU A 79 3.09 7.32 -3.50
C LEU A 79 4.35 8.08 -3.05
N ILE A 80 5.22 7.46 -2.24
CA ILE A 80 6.52 8.06 -1.86
C ILE A 80 7.38 8.30 -3.10
N GLY A 81 7.46 7.32 -4.00
CA GLY A 81 8.19 7.46 -5.25
C GLY A 81 7.63 8.59 -6.12
N LEU A 82 6.30 8.70 -6.23
CA LEU A 82 5.61 9.77 -6.96
C LEU A 82 5.92 11.13 -6.35
N LEU A 83 5.80 11.30 -5.04
CA LEU A 83 6.13 12.55 -4.34
C LEU A 83 7.54 13.00 -4.65
N TYR A 84 8.50 12.08 -4.57
CA TYR A 84 9.89 12.38 -4.87
C TYR A 84 10.07 12.90 -6.31
N MET A 85 9.47 12.22 -7.29
CA MET A 85 9.57 12.61 -8.70
C MET A 85 8.89 13.95 -8.99
N TYR A 86 7.67 14.14 -8.50
CA TYR A 86 6.92 15.39 -8.72
C TYR A 86 7.57 16.56 -8.01
N TYR A 87 8.20 16.34 -6.85
CA TYR A 87 8.99 17.35 -6.15
C TYR A 87 10.25 17.74 -6.94
N ASP A 88 11.00 16.76 -7.46
CA ASP A 88 12.19 17.03 -8.28
C ASP A 88 11.82 17.76 -9.59
N SER A 89 10.74 17.33 -10.25
CA SER A 89 10.20 18.01 -11.44
C SER A 89 9.73 19.43 -11.15
N TYR A 90 9.10 19.66 -9.99
CA TYR A 90 8.71 21.00 -9.55
C TYR A 90 9.93 21.90 -9.34
N ARG A 91 11.00 21.39 -8.71
CA ARG A 91 12.24 22.17 -8.51
C ARG A 91 12.82 22.66 -9.83
N LYS A 92 12.71 21.87 -10.89
CA LYS A 92 13.25 22.18 -12.23
C LYS A 92 12.34 23.11 -13.05
N THR A 93 11.03 22.87 -13.03
CA THR A 93 10.08 23.59 -13.89
C THR A 93 9.38 24.77 -13.20
N LYS A 94 9.35 24.79 -11.87
CA LYS A 94 8.60 25.73 -11.02
C LYS A 94 7.10 25.84 -11.37
N SER A 95 6.54 24.79 -11.97
CA SER A 95 5.14 24.79 -12.41
C SER A 95 4.17 24.69 -11.22
N ARG A 96 3.17 25.60 -11.17
CA ARG A 96 2.10 25.57 -10.15
C ARG A 96 1.25 24.31 -10.23
N PHE A 97 1.10 23.72 -11.42
CA PHE A 97 0.39 22.45 -11.60
C PHE A 97 1.04 21.31 -10.80
N LEU A 98 2.37 21.24 -10.77
CA LEU A 98 3.09 20.19 -10.04
C LEU A 98 2.95 20.34 -8.52
N ILE A 99 2.74 21.56 -8.01
CA ILE A 99 2.41 21.76 -6.59
C ILE A 99 1.04 21.13 -6.29
N GLY A 100 0.05 21.42 -7.13
CA GLY A 100 -1.28 20.81 -7.00
C GLY A 100 -1.24 19.29 -7.04
N MET A 101 -0.46 18.72 -7.97
CA MET A 101 -0.24 17.27 -8.04
C MET A 101 0.42 16.72 -6.77
N ASN A 102 1.46 17.38 -6.24
CA ASN A 102 2.08 16.96 -4.97
C ASN A 102 1.07 16.99 -3.81
N VAL A 103 0.25 18.03 -3.69
CA VAL A 103 -0.79 18.12 -2.65
C VAL A 103 -1.80 16.98 -2.79
N PHE A 104 -2.23 16.66 -4.01
CA PHE A 104 -3.10 15.52 -4.29
C PHE A 104 -2.47 14.19 -3.86
N ILE A 105 -1.20 13.96 -4.22
CA ILE A 105 -0.47 12.75 -3.84
C ILE A 105 -0.30 12.67 -2.31
N ILE A 106 -0.05 13.79 -1.62
CA ILE A 106 0.01 13.84 -0.14
C ILE A 106 -1.35 13.45 0.45
N ALA A 107 -2.47 13.93 -0.10
CA ALA A 107 -3.79 13.55 0.38
C ALA A 107 -4.04 12.03 0.24
N LEU A 108 -3.65 11.43 -0.89
CA LEU A 108 -3.70 9.98 -1.08
C LEU A 108 -2.80 9.24 -0.10
N PHE A 109 -1.61 9.76 0.17
CA PHE A 109 -0.65 9.19 1.13
C PHE A 109 -1.21 9.18 2.55
N ILE A 110 -1.82 10.28 3.01
CA ILE A 110 -2.48 10.36 4.31
C ILE A 110 -3.64 9.36 4.37
N ARG A 111 -4.46 9.28 3.31
CA ARG A 111 -5.56 8.30 3.22
C ARG A 111 -5.05 6.86 3.34
N ALA A 112 -3.95 6.52 2.66
CA ALA A 112 -3.35 5.18 2.73
C ALA A 112 -2.84 4.85 4.14
N ILE A 113 -2.19 5.80 4.82
CA ILE A 113 -1.77 5.63 6.23
C ILE A 113 -2.98 5.42 7.15
N LEU A 114 -4.01 6.24 7.02
CA LEU A 114 -5.23 6.10 7.82
C LEU A 114 -5.94 4.76 7.56
N SER A 115 -5.81 4.22 6.35
CA SER A 115 -6.36 2.92 5.97
C SER A 115 -5.62 1.75 6.66
N ILE A 116 -4.33 1.90 6.98
CA ILE A 116 -3.61 0.90 7.77
C ILE A 116 -4.14 0.87 9.20
N LEU A 117 -4.36 2.04 9.79
CA LEU A 117 -4.87 2.14 11.16
C LEU A 117 -6.27 1.52 11.26
N SER A 118 -7.16 1.89 10.34
CA SER A 118 -8.51 1.31 10.30
C SER A 118 -8.49 -0.20 10.04
N LEU A 119 -7.58 -0.70 9.19
CA LEU A 119 -7.43 -2.14 8.94
C LEU A 119 -7.09 -2.92 10.22
N HIS A 120 -6.27 -2.35 11.11
CA HIS A 120 -5.95 -2.97 12.40
C HIS A 120 -7.18 -3.06 13.31
N ASP A 121 -7.92 -1.96 13.47
CA ASP A 121 -9.13 -1.91 14.30
C ASP A 121 -10.18 -2.90 13.77
N ILE A 122 -10.43 -2.89 12.45
CA ILE A 122 -11.40 -3.80 11.83
C ILE A 122 -10.94 -5.25 11.96
N ALA A 123 -9.64 -5.56 11.84
CA ALA A 123 -9.15 -6.93 12.02
C ALA A 123 -9.44 -7.46 13.42
N THR A 124 -9.20 -6.64 14.45
CA THR A 124 -9.49 -7.02 15.84
C THR A 124 -10.99 -7.23 16.07
N ASP A 125 -11.85 -6.36 15.54
CA ASP A 125 -13.30 -6.47 15.68
C ASP A 125 -13.90 -7.64 14.86
N TYR A 126 -13.38 -7.87 13.65
CA TYR A 126 -13.82 -8.96 12.78
C TYR A 126 -13.51 -10.33 13.40
N ILE A 127 -12.36 -10.44 14.07
CA ILE A 127 -12.00 -11.68 14.77
C ILE A 127 -12.79 -11.82 16.08
N ARG A 128 -13.20 -10.72 16.73
CA ARG A 128 -13.91 -10.74 18.02
C ARG A 128 -15.43 -10.95 17.92
N VAL A 129 -16.17 -10.23 17.07
CA VAL A 129 -17.62 -10.05 17.31
C VAL A 129 -18.56 -10.34 16.14
N THR A 130 -18.14 -10.28 14.86
CA THR A 130 -19.17 -10.11 13.81
C THR A 130 -19.82 -11.42 13.33
N PRO A 131 -21.17 -11.58 13.43
CA PRO A 131 -21.91 -12.53 12.61
C PRO A 131 -21.91 -12.03 11.17
N TYR A 132 -22.07 -12.95 10.21
CA TYR A 132 -21.96 -12.78 8.74
C TYR A 132 -22.78 -11.64 8.06
N LEU A 133 -23.44 -10.75 8.80
CA LEU A 133 -24.52 -9.88 8.33
C LEU A 133 -24.17 -8.41 8.07
N SER A 134 -23.05 -7.84 8.51
CA SER A 134 -22.72 -6.43 8.20
C SER A 134 -21.97 -6.32 6.86
N ARG A 135 -22.60 -6.81 5.79
CA ARG A 135 -22.17 -6.65 4.40
C ARG A 135 -22.88 -5.43 3.80
N THR A 136 -22.46 -4.22 4.13
CA THR A 136 -22.97 -3.02 3.47
C THR A 136 -21.83 -2.18 2.93
N PHE A 137 -22.04 -1.63 1.74
CA PHE A 137 -21.13 -0.75 0.97
C PHE A 137 -20.59 0.48 1.73
N LEU A 138 -21.09 0.75 2.94
CA LEU A 138 -20.83 1.96 3.73
C LEU A 138 -20.15 1.68 5.07
N THR A 139 -19.94 0.42 5.44
CA THR A 139 -18.98 0.11 6.51
C THR A 139 -17.62 -0.09 5.87
N PRO A 140 -16.53 0.53 6.38
CA PRO A 140 -15.18 0.12 6.03
C PRO A 140 -14.98 -1.27 6.63
N GLY A 141 -15.51 -2.28 5.96
CA GLY A 141 -15.55 -3.66 6.41
C GLY A 141 -14.57 -4.50 5.61
N PHE A 142 -13.95 -5.46 6.28
CA PHE A 142 -13.14 -6.57 5.75
C PHE A 142 -13.89 -7.28 4.59
N THR A 143 -13.74 -6.81 3.35
CA THR A 143 -14.45 -7.35 2.18
C THR A 143 -13.52 -7.47 0.97
N GLU A 144 -13.75 -8.51 0.17
CA GLU A 144 -13.02 -8.82 -1.07
C GLU A 144 -13.06 -7.68 -2.10
N LEU A 145 -14.08 -6.82 -2.03
CA LEU A 145 -14.20 -5.63 -2.90
C LEU A 145 -13.11 -4.59 -2.61
N ASN A 146 -12.69 -4.42 -1.35
CA ASN A 146 -11.60 -3.50 -1.02
C ASN A 146 -10.29 -3.94 -1.65
N PHE A 147 -10.05 -5.25 -1.75
CA PHE A 147 -8.88 -5.78 -2.43
C PHE A 147 -8.83 -5.38 -3.91
N ILE A 148 -9.97 -5.46 -4.60
CA ILE A 148 -10.08 -5.02 -6.00
C ILE A 148 -9.77 -3.52 -6.13
N VAL A 149 -10.30 -2.70 -5.22
CA VAL A 149 -10.03 -1.26 -5.20
C VAL A 149 -8.54 -0.97 -5.04
N TYR A 150 -7.85 -1.65 -4.11
CA TYR A 150 -6.40 -1.48 -3.94
C TYR A 150 -5.62 -1.87 -5.19
N VAL A 151 -6.00 -2.96 -5.87
CA VAL A 151 -5.33 -3.38 -7.11
C VAL A 151 -5.48 -2.31 -8.20
N PHE A 152 -6.68 -1.74 -8.37
CA PHE A 152 -6.89 -0.66 -9.34
C PHE A 152 -6.11 0.61 -8.98
N GLU A 153 -6.03 0.95 -7.69
CA GLU A 153 -5.22 2.08 -7.22
C GLU A 153 -3.73 1.87 -7.49
N ILE A 154 -3.20 0.68 -7.19
CA ILE A 154 -1.80 0.32 -7.51
C ILE A 154 -1.54 0.44 -9.01
N ILE A 155 -2.44 -0.07 -9.87
CA ILE A 155 -2.32 0.05 -11.32
C ILE A 155 -2.30 1.52 -11.74
N ALA A 156 -3.22 2.35 -11.21
CA ALA A 156 -3.27 3.77 -11.51
C ALA A 156 -1.98 4.49 -11.10
N LEU A 157 -1.43 4.18 -9.93
CA LEU A 157 -0.16 4.74 -9.45
C LEU A 157 1.03 4.28 -10.30
N CYS A 158 1.06 3.02 -10.75
CA CYS A 158 2.08 2.53 -11.67
C CYS A 158 2.04 3.30 -13.00
N ILE A 159 0.84 3.50 -13.58
CA ILE A 159 0.67 4.26 -14.82
C ILE A 159 1.10 5.71 -14.61
N LEU A 160 0.66 6.35 -13.52
CA LEU A 160 1.02 7.73 -13.20
C LEU A 160 2.53 7.89 -13.04
N MET A 161 3.18 6.94 -12.36
CA MET A 161 4.63 6.93 -12.17
C MET A 161 5.39 6.74 -13.48
N TYR A 162 4.90 5.83 -14.34
CA TYR A 162 5.46 5.63 -15.67
C TYR A 162 5.39 6.90 -16.52
N LEU A 163 4.22 7.54 -16.57
CA LEU A 163 4.01 8.79 -17.31
C LEU A 163 4.82 9.96 -16.75
N SER A 164 5.12 9.97 -15.46
CA SER A 164 5.92 11.02 -14.82
C SER A 164 7.41 10.96 -15.17
N MET A 165 7.88 9.84 -15.73
CA MET A 165 9.27 9.60 -16.09
C MET A 165 9.54 9.57 -17.61
N GLU A 166 8.48 9.65 -18.42
CA GLU A 166 8.56 9.86 -19.87
C GLU A 166 8.91 11.33 -20.18
#